data_AF-A0A2S9APJ3-F1
#
_entry.id   AF-A0A2S9APJ3-F1
#
_cell.length_a   1.000
_cell.length_b   1.000
_cell.length_c   1.000
_cell.angle_alpha   90.00
_cell.angle_beta   90.00
_cell.angle_gamma   90.00
#
_symmetry.space_group_name_H-M   'P 1'
#
loop_
_entity.id
_entity.type
_entity.pdbx_description
1 polymer ?
#
loop_
_entity_poly.entity_id
_entity_poly.type
_entity_poly.pdbx_seq_one_letter_code
_entity_poly.pdbx_strand_id
1 'polypeptide(L)' 'MGIKFTEDQARVTDQEAVVVGLLAEAWNEFLKLPIEHPMEQREFCTAIHSCQDKILARGGRRVINTQAGD' A
#
# COMPACT_ATOMS: atom_id res chain seq x y z
N MET A 1 -2.30 -21.69 21.66
CA MET A 1 -3.25 -20.59 21.43
C MET A 1 -3.26 -20.33 19.93
N GLY A 2 -4.31 -20.76 19.23
CA GLY A 2 -4.39 -20.64 17.77
C GLY A 2 -4.77 -19.21 17.38
N ILE A 3 -4.07 -18.64 16.40
CA ILE A 3 -4.42 -17.34 15.85
C ILE A 3 -5.79 -17.48 15.18
N LYS A 4 -6.82 -16.82 15.73
CA LYS A 4 -8.12 -16.69 15.07
C LYS A 4 -8.09 -15.42 14.24
N PHE A 5 -7.80 -15.56 12.95
CA PHE A 5 -7.98 -14.49 11.98
C PHE A 5 -9.49 -14.37 11.70
N THR A 6 -10.06 -13.18 11.88
CA THR A 6 -11.33 -12.85 11.23
C THR A 6 -10.99 -12.17 9.90
N GLU A 7 -11.54 -12.68 8.80
CA GLU A 7 -11.18 -12.25 7.43
C GLU A 7 -11.33 -10.73 7.22
N ASP A 8 -12.28 -10.10 7.91
CA ASP A 8 -12.57 -8.67 7.79
C ASP A 8 -11.45 -7.77 8.34
N GLN A 9 -10.66 -8.21 9.33
CA GLN A 9 -9.67 -7.35 9.97
C GLN A 9 -8.38 -7.20 9.14
N ALA A 10 -8.01 -8.26 8.40
CA ALA A 10 -6.84 -8.29 7.54
C ALA A 10 -7.12 -7.71 6.13
N ARG A 11 -8.39 -7.54 5.76
CA ARG A 11 -8.80 -7.04 4.45
C ARG A 11 -8.50 -5.55 4.29
N VAL A 12 -8.04 -5.15 3.11
CA VAL A 12 -7.90 -3.75 2.69
C VAL A 12 -9.28 -3.07 2.71
N THR A 13 -9.40 -1.91 3.34
CA THR A 13 -10.65 -1.14 3.33
C THR A 13 -10.88 -0.47 1.98
N ASP A 14 -12.12 -0.05 1.68
CA ASP A 14 -12.42 0.67 0.43
C ASP A 14 -11.58 1.95 0.30
N GLN A 15 -11.40 2.69 1.39
CA GLN A 15 -10.54 3.88 1.39
C GLN A 15 -9.07 3.54 1.16
N GLU A 16 -8.57 2.43 1.73
CA GLU A 16 -7.19 1.97 1.49
C GLU A 16 -7.01 1.54 0.02
N ALA A 17 -8.01 0.88 -0.57
CA ALA A 17 -8.02 0.50 -1.99
C ALA A 17 -8.03 1.74 -2.91
N VAL A 18 -8.82 2.76 -2.59
CA VAL A 18 -8.81 4.05 -3.32
C VAL A 18 -7.42 4.67 -3.33
N VAL A 19 -6.74 4.73 -2.18
CA VAL A 19 -5.40 5.33 -2.10
C VAL A 19 -4.38 4.52 -2.91
N VAL A 20 -4.41 3.18 -2.83
CA VAL A 20 -3.55 2.32 -3.67
C VAL A 20 -3.84 2.52 -5.16
N GLY A 21 -5.11 2.71 -5.53
CA GLY A 21 -5.53 3.04 -6.89
C GLY A 21 -4.95 4.36 -7.39
N LEU A 22 -5.04 5.44 -6.60
CA LEU A 22 -4.47 6.75 -6.94
C LEU A 22 -2.94 6.68 -7.12
N LEU A 23 -2.26 5.86 -6.32
CA LEU A 23 -0.83 5.61 -6.49
C LEU A 23 -0.53 4.89 -7.82
N ALA A 24 -1.36 3.92 -8.23
CA ALA A 24 -1.22 3.26 -9.53
C ALA A 24 -1.48 4.23 -10.69
N GLU A 25 -2.47 5.12 -10.56
CA GLU A 25 -2.72 6.18 -11.54
C GLU A 25 -1.53 7.15 -11.65
N ALA A 26 -0.98 7.58 -10.52
CA ALA A 26 0.21 8.44 -10.50
C ALA A 26 1.42 7.77 -11.18
N TRP A 27 1.63 6.46 -10.96
CA TRP A 27 2.62 5.68 -11.70
C TRP A 27 2.37 5.77 -13.21
N ASN A 28 1.15 5.47 -13.64
CA ASN A 28 0.79 5.44 -15.05
C ASN A 28 0.99 6.80 -15.73
N GLU A 29 0.64 7.91 -15.06
CA GLU A 29 0.86 9.25 -15.60
C GLU A 29 2.35 9.62 -15.63
N PHE A 30 3.12 9.25 -14.60
CA PHE A 30 4.56 9.54 -14.55
C PHE A 30 5.33 8.88 -15.70
N LEU A 31 4.98 7.64 -16.07
CA LEU A 31 5.63 6.94 -17.18
C LEU A 31 5.37 7.58 -18.56
N LYS A 32 4.41 8.51 -18.68
CA LYS A 32 4.16 9.25 -19.91
C LYS A 32 5.06 10.49 -20.04
N LEU A 33 5.73 10.90 -18.96
CA LEU A 33 6.59 12.07 -18.97
C LEU A 33 7.88 11.80 -19.78
N PRO A 34 8.46 12.83 -20.42
CA PRO A 34 9.80 12.73 -21.01
C PRO A 34 10.81 12.30 -19.95
N ILE A 35 11.82 11.53 -20.38
CA ILE A 35 12.88 11.09 -19.48
C ILE A 35 13.90 12.22 -19.30
N GLU A 36 13.98 12.81 -18.12
CA GLU A 36 14.97 13.85 -17.77
C GLU A 36 16.22 13.25 -17.11
N HIS A 37 16.06 12.14 -16.37
CA HIS A 37 17.17 11.44 -15.73
C HIS A 37 17.02 9.90 -15.81
N PRO A 38 18.07 9.14 -16.18
CA PRO A 38 17.98 7.69 -16.39
C PRO A 38 17.47 6.86 -15.19
N MET A 39 17.61 7.39 -13.97
CA MET A 39 17.17 6.68 -12.75
C MET A 39 15.76 7.07 -12.29
N GLU A 40 15.16 8.13 -12.83
CA GLU A 40 13.96 8.73 -12.22
C GLU A 40 12.76 7.78 -12.23
N GLN A 41 12.58 6.98 -13.28
CA GLN A 41 11.49 6.01 -13.34
C GLN A 41 11.62 4.97 -12.25
N ARG A 42 12.82 4.42 -12.06
CA ARG A 42 13.07 3.44 -11.01
C ARG A 42 12.84 4.03 -9.63
N GLU A 43 13.34 5.23 -9.39
CA GLU A 43 13.21 5.94 -8.12
C GLU A 43 11.72 6.22 -7.81
N PHE A 44 10.97 6.74 -8.78
CA PHE A 44 9.55 7.03 -8.65
C PHE A 44 8.72 5.76 -8.40
N CYS A 45 8.97 4.70 -9.17
CA CYS A 45 8.30 3.40 -9.01
C CYS A 45 8.59 2.79 -7.62
N THR A 46 9.84 2.90 -7.15
CA THR A 46 10.24 2.42 -5.82
C THR A 46 9.55 3.21 -4.70
N ALA A 47 9.41 4.53 -4.87
CA ALA A 47 8.68 5.37 -3.93
C ALA A 47 7.18 5.00 -3.88
N ILE A 48 6.55 4.72 -5.03
CA ILE A 48 5.16 4.26 -5.07
C ILE A 48 4.99 2.92 -4.37
N HIS A 49 5.85 1.93 -4.62
CA HIS A 49 5.81 0.66 -3.88
C HIS A 49 5.92 0.88 -2.37
N SER A 50 6.84 1.75 -1.94
CA SER A 50 7.00 2.07 -0.52
C SER A 50 5.73 2.66 0.10
N CYS A 51 4.94 3.42 -0.67
CA CYS A 51 3.64 3.93 -0.24
C CYS A 51 2.58 2.82 -0.19
N GLN A 52 2.50 1.98 -1.22
CA GLN A 52 1.57 0.85 -1.28
C GLN A 52 1.81 -0.14 -0.13
N ASP A 53 3.06 -0.48 0.16
CA ASP A 53 3.44 -1.35 1.28
C ASP A 53 2.93 -0.81 2.63
N LYS A 54 3.05 0.50 2.85
CA LYS A 54 2.55 1.15 4.08
C LYS A 54 1.04 1.02 4.21
N ILE A 55 0.30 1.09 3.10
CA ILE A 55 -1.16 0.97 3.10
C ILE A 55 -1.57 -0.47 3.33
N LEU A 56 -0.99 -1.42 2.59
CA LEU A 56 -1.31 -2.85 2.71
C LEU A 56 -0.95 -3.41 4.09
N ALA A 57 0.13 -2.93 4.72
CA ALA A 57 0.51 -3.31 6.08
C ALA A 57 -0.51 -2.89 7.16
N ARG A 58 -1.49 -2.01 6.84
CA ARG A 58 -2.51 -1.59 7.81
C ARG A 58 -3.42 -2.73 8.26
N GLY A 59 -3.77 -3.66 7.37
CA GLY A 59 -4.54 -4.86 7.73
C GLY A 59 -3.82 -5.70 8.79
N GLY A 60 -2.53 -5.97 8.58
CA GLY A 60 -1.71 -6.70 9.55
C GLY A 60 -1.62 -5.97 10.90
N ARG A 61 -1.43 -4.64 10.90
CA ARG A 61 -1.42 -3.85 12.14
C ARG A 61 -2.75 -3.89 12.88
N ARG A 62 -3.90 -3.86 12.17
CA ARG A 62 -5.22 -4.04 12.81
C ARG A 62 -5.30 -5.36 13.56
N VAL A 63 -4.91 -6.46 12.90
CA VAL A 63 -4.93 -7.81 13.50
C VAL A 63 -4.06 -7.87 14.76
N ILE A 64 -2.84 -7.32 14.72
CA ILE A 64 -1.94 -7.29 15.88
C ILE A 64 -2.54 -6.47 17.03
N ASN A 65 -3.05 -5.27 16.75
CA ASN A 65 -3.58 -4.39 17.80
C ASN A 65 -4.84 -4.98 18.45
N THR A 66 -5.75 -5.59 17.67
CA THR A 66 -6.93 -6.25 18.26
C THR A 66 -6.57 -7.47 19.11
N GLN A 67 -5.44 -8.11 18.85
CA GLN A 67 -4.94 -9.22 19.69
C GLN A 67 -4.19 -8.75 20.95
N ALA A 68 -3.68 -7.52 20.96
CA ALA A 68 -2.92 -6.95 22.07
C ALA A 68 -3.79 -6.44 23.23
N GLY A 69 -5.13 -6.37 23.07
CA GLY A 69 -6.06 -6.06 24.15
C GLY A 69 -6.14 -4.58 24.54
N ASP A 70 -6.12 -3.68 23.55
CA ASP A 70 -6.63 -2.30 23.70
C ASP A 70 -8.13 -2.23 23.33
#